data_AF-A0A4Z0PLB7-F1
#
_entry.id   AF-A0A4Z0PLB7-F1
#
_cell.length_a   1.000
_cell.length_b   1.000
_cell.length_c   1.000
_cell.angle_alpha   90.00
_cell.angle_beta   90.00
_cell.angle_gamma   90.00
#
_symmetry.space_group_name_H-M   'P 1'
#
loop_
_entity.id
_entity.type
_entity.pdbx_description
1 polymer ?
#
loop_
_entity_poly.entity_id
_entity_poly.type
_entity_poly.pdbx_seq_one_letter_code
_entity_poly.pdbx_strand_id
1 'polypeptide(L)'
;MPNTFTRILAGFAILFTTGCAGSYTPIRPSTLTSYSSVSSPDSPVEFSYQYSALSIHGHNKKYIKKERKRGYQTVAVRIKNNTGNELNFSRDLELFFGDRPTVSVPALQAATDMKQGVWIYLLYTPLAATLGGTTNPSTGVTTGGTIFPWGLGVAAGNMLGASAANKNMRMEFVTNDLTNKTIRPGETVHGIISLREMNVAPLHLVLRNSTAVTRPTNTMPAQTTSPAQALPASGGQK
;
A
#
# COMPACT_ATOMS: atom_id res chain seq x y z
N MET A 1 21.28 34.69 -31.44
CA MET A 1 21.21 35.12 -30.02
C MET A 1 19.88 34.62 -29.47
N PRO A 2 19.86 33.69 -28.49
CA PRO A 2 18.58 33.19 -27.96
C PRO A 2 17.85 34.34 -27.26
N ASN A 3 16.61 34.58 -27.67
CA ASN A 3 15.78 35.68 -27.19
C ASN A 3 15.66 35.62 -25.66
N THR A 4 15.81 36.77 -25.00
CA THR A 4 15.69 36.94 -23.54
C THR A 4 14.40 36.33 -23.00
N PHE A 5 13.33 36.33 -23.79
CA PHE A 5 12.05 35.67 -23.51
C PHE A 5 12.17 34.15 -23.34
N THR A 6 12.93 33.47 -24.20
CA THR A 6 13.15 32.01 -24.13
C THR A 6 13.96 31.61 -22.90
N ARG A 7 14.88 32.48 -22.44
CA ARG A 7 15.66 32.27 -21.20
C ARG A 7 14.79 32.46 -19.95
N ILE A 8 13.86 33.41 -19.94
CA ILE A 8 12.91 33.61 -18.83
C ILE A 8 11.89 32.47 -18.75
N LEU A 9 11.39 31.98 -19.89
CA LEU A 9 10.48 30.84 -19.94
C LEU A 9 11.13 29.55 -19.40
N ALA A 10 12.40 29.31 -19.75
CA ALA A 10 13.17 28.18 -19.24
C ALA A 10 13.48 28.31 -17.73
N GLY A 11 13.72 29.52 -17.23
CA GLY A 11 13.89 29.78 -15.79
C GLY A 11 12.62 29.55 -14.97
N PHE A 12 11.45 29.94 -15.50
CA PHE A 12 10.16 29.67 -14.87
C PHE A 12 9.87 28.16 -14.78
N ALA A 13 10.20 27.40 -15.83
CA ALA A 13 10.02 25.94 -15.84
C ALA A 13 10.81 25.22 -14.73
N ILE A 14 11.99 25.73 -14.34
CA ILE A 14 12.82 25.16 -13.28
C ILE A 14 12.26 25.49 -11.88
N LEU A 15 11.61 26.64 -11.69
CA LEU A 15 10.97 26.98 -10.42
C LEU A 15 9.69 26.17 -10.13
N PHE A 16 9.05 25.62 -11.16
CA PHE A 16 7.90 24.73 -10.99
C PHE A 16 8.28 23.30 -10.59
N THR A 17 9.53 22.86 -10.79
CA THR A 17 9.96 21.49 -10.41
C THR A 17 10.33 21.38 -8.94
N THR A 18 10.58 22.49 -8.24
CA THR A 18 10.63 22.56 -6.77
C THR A 18 9.24 22.85 -6.17
N GLY A 19 8.19 22.42 -6.86
CA GLY A 19 6.79 22.69 -6.51
C GLY A 19 6.46 22.28 -5.08
N CYS A 20 5.72 23.15 -4.38
CA CYS A 20 5.22 22.85 -3.06
C CYS A 20 4.38 21.57 -3.03
N ALA A 21 3.72 21.16 -4.11
CA ALA A 21 3.00 19.89 -4.22
C ALA A 21 3.95 18.67 -4.26
N GLY A 22 3.69 17.66 -3.41
CA GLY A 22 4.46 16.42 -3.47
C GLY A 22 3.92 15.49 -4.54
N SER A 23 4.80 14.74 -5.20
CA SER A 23 4.41 13.61 -6.04
C SER A 23 4.03 12.40 -5.18
N TYR A 24 3.36 11.42 -5.82
CA TYR A 24 3.14 10.10 -5.26
C TYR A 24 3.89 9.06 -6.08
N THR A 25 4.74 8.28 -5.42
CA THR A 25 5.44 7.13 -5.99
C THR A 25 4.74 5.86 -5.50
N PRO A 26 4.21 5.03 -6.42
CA PRO A 26 3.50 3.82 -6.04
C PRO A 26 4.35 2.86 -5.20
N ILE A 27 3.74 2.21 -4.21
CA ILE A 27 4.37 1.22 -3.33
C ILE A 27 4.72 -0.06 -4.12
N ARG A 28 3.76 -0.53 -4.93
CA ARG A 28 3.79 -1.78 -5.71
C ARG A 28 4.17 -3.00 -4.85
N PRO A 29 3.26 -3.48 -3.99
CA PRO A 29 3.53 -4.59 -3.07
C PRO A 29 4.13 -5.82 -3.77
N SER A 30 3.62 -6.19 -4.94
CA SER A 30 4.13 -7.36 -5.70
C SER A 30 5.58 -7.27 -6.16
N THR A 31 6.19 -6.07 -6.15
CA THR A 31 7.58 -5.86 -6.59
C THR A 31 8.57 -5.74 -5.43
N LEU A 32 8.09 -5.79 -4.18
CA LEU A 32 8.94 -5.65 -3.00
C LEU A 32 9.78 -6.93 -2.79
N THR A 33 11.09 -6.77 -2.70
CA THR A 33 12.03 -7.88 -2.49
C THR A 33 12.10 -8.32 -1.04
N SER A 34 11.88 -7.39 -0.10
CA SER A 34 12.01 -7.62 1.34
C SER A 34 10.66 -7.61 2.03
N TYR A 35 10.38 -8.72 2.71
CA TYR A 35 9.27 -8.88 3.63
C TYR A 35 9.77 -9.57 4.89
N SER A 36 9.35 -9.09 6.05
CA SER A 36 9.55 -9.79 7.32
C SER A 36 8.57 -10.94 7.39
N SER A 37 9.06 -12.17 7.45
CA SER A 37 8.23 -13.38 7.59
C SER A 37 8.02 -13.69 9.06
N VAL A 38 6.77 -13.98 9.45
CA VAL A 38 6.44 -14.35 10.84
C VAL A 38 5.83 -15.75 10.92
N SER A 39 5.28 -16.27 9.82
CA SER A 39 4.85 -17.67 9.75
C SER A 39 6.00 -18.61 9.39
N SER A 40 5.98 -19.83 9.93
CA SER A 40 6.80 -20.93 9.43
C SER A 40 6.38 -21.31 8.00
N PRO A 41 7.30 -21.82 7.15
CA PRO A 41 6.98 -22.26 5.79
C PRO A 41 5.87 -23.31 5.70
N ASP A 42 5.73 -24.14 6.74
CA ASP A 42 4.71 -25.20 6.81
C ASP A 42 3.37 -24.74 7.42
N SER A 43 3.20 -23.44 7.66
CA SER A 43 1.94 -22.89 8.15
C SER A 43 0.84 -23.02 7.08
N PRO A 44 -0.42 -23.31 7.47
CA PRO A 44 -1.57 -23.26 6.56
C PRO A 44 -1.68 -21.92 5.81
N VAL A 45 -1.24 -20.83 6.44
CA VAL A 45 -1.14 -19.49 5.84
C VAL A 45 0.25 -18.93 6.13
N GLU A 46 1.01 -18.66 5.07
CA GLU A 46 2.26 -17.91 5.19
C GLU A 46 1.95 -16.41 5.12
N PHE A 47 2.32 -15.68 6.17
CA PHE A 47 2.15 -14.25 6.27
C PHE A 47 3.49 -13.54 6.40
N SER A 48 3.65 -12.51 5.58
CA SER A 48 4.85 -11.68 5.59
C SER A 48 4.47 -10.22 5.30
N TYR A 49 5.17 -9.29 5.94
CA TYR A 49 4.81 -7.88 5.88
C TYR A 49 6.04 -6.97 5.87
N GLN A 50 5.83 -5.75 5.39
CA GLN A 50 6.83 -4.69 5.38
C GLN A 50 6.19 -3.41 5.89
N TYR A 51 6.71 -2.94 7.02
CA TYR A 51 6.30 -1.66 7.61
C TYR A 51 6.74 -0.48 6.78
N SER A 52 6.08 0.66 7.03
CA SER A 52 6.40 1.95 6.41
C SER A 52 6.40 1.84 4.89
N ALA A 53 5.37 1.22 4.32
CA ALA A 53 5.30 0.94 2.90
C ALA A 53 5.43 2.21 2.03
N LEU A 54 4.89 3.33 2.52
CA LEU A 54 5.02 4.63 1.86
C LEU A 54 6.48 5.12 1.79
N SER A 55 7.37 4.73 2.71
CA SER A 55 8.76 5.19 2.71
C SER A 55 9.71 4.36 1.85
N ILE A 56 9.28 3.20 1.35
CA ILE A 56 10.15 2.26 0.62
C ILE A 56 10.90 2.94 -0.53
N HIS A 57 10.18 3.72 -1.35
CA HIS A 57 10.77 4.43 -2.49
C HIS A 57 11.19 5.87 -2.16
N GLY A 58 11.14 6.31 -0.90
CA GLY A 58 11.67 7.60 -0.42
C GLY A 58 10.95 8.89 -0.87
N HIS A 59 10.12 8.85 -1.90
CA HIS A 59 9.52 10.04 -2.53
C HIS A 59 8.17 10.47 -1.93
N ASN A 60 7.52 9.63 -1.12
CA ASN A 60 6.19 9.93 -0.55
C ASN A 60 6.23 10.77 0.74
N LYS A 61 7.20 11.68 0.90
CA LYS A 61 7.47 12.42 2.15
C LYS A 61 6.23 13.08 2.76
N LYS A 62 5.38 13.69 1.92
CA LYS A 62 4.15 14.36 2.39
C LYS A 62 3.09 13.37 2.88
N TYR A 63 2.95 12.23 2.22
CA TYR A 63 2.02 11.19 2.61
C TYR A 63 2.47 10.53 3.91
N ILE A 64 3.78 10.28 4.08
CA ILE A 64 4.36 9.81 5.35
C ILE A 64 4.09 10.81 6.49
N LYS A 65 4.23 12.12 6.22
CA LYS A 65 3.87 13.14 7.21
C LYS A 65 2.38 13.10 7.58
N LYS A 66 1.50 12.82 6.61
CA LYS A 66 0.05 12.71 6.82
C LYS A 66 -0.31 11.43 7.57
N GLU A 67 0.27 10.30 7.19
CA GLU A 67 0.18 9.01 7.86
C GLU A 67 0.46 9.18 9.36
N ARG A 68 1.63 9.71 9.73
CA ARG A 68 1.99 9.95 11.12
C ARG A 68 1.07 10.95 11.82
N LYS A 69 0.71 12.06 11.15
CA LYS A 69 -0.19 13.08 11.74
C LYS A 69 -1.60 12.54 12.00
N ARG A 70 -2.02 11.52 11.25
CA ARG A 70 -3.36 10.92 11.33
C ARG A 70 -3.39 9.61 12.13
N GLY A 71 -2.24 9.16 12.64
CA GLY A 71 -2.13 7.93 13.43
C GLY A 71 -2.32 6.68 12.59
N TYR A 72 -1.85 6.68 11.35
CA TYR A 72 -1.85 5.52 10.47
C TYR A 72 -0.47 4.85 10.42
N GLN A 73 -0.48 3.57 10.10
CA GLN A 73 0.69 2.81 9.67
C GLN A 73 0.31 2.01 8.42
N THR A 74 0.90 2.38 7.27
CA THR A 74 0.71 1.69 5.99
C THR A 74 1.70 0.53 5.90
N VAL A 75 1.17 -0.66 5.67
CA VAL A 75 1.95 -1.90 5.63
C VAL A 75 1.70 -2.59 4.30
N ALA A 76 2.77 -2.97 3.62
CA ALA A 76 2.68 -3.86 2.47
C ALA A 76 2.69 -5.29 2.99
N VAL A 77 1.80 -6.13 2.51
CA VAL A 77 1.67 -7.50 2.97
C VAL A 77 1.69 -8.48 1.81
N ARG A 78 2.16 -9.68 2.11
CA ARG A 78 2.18 -10.83 1.21
C ARG A 78 1.65 -12.03 1.97
N ILE A 79 0.63 -12.67 1.39
CA ILE A 79 -0.10 -13.78 1.98
C ILE A 79 -0.09 -14.92 0.99
N LYS A 80 0.31 -16.11 1.42
CA LYS A 80 0.20 -17.33 0.62
C LYS A 80 -0.71 -18.34 1.31
N ASN A 81 -1.69 -18.82 0.55
CA ASN A 81 -2.63 -19.84 1.02
C ASN A 81 -2.05 -21.22 0.73
N ASN A 82 -1.62 -21.93 1.76
CA ASN A 82 -1.16 -23.32 1.65
C ASN A 82 -2.27 -24.34 1.99
N THR A 83 -3.49 -23.88 2.24
CA THR A 83 -4.63 -24.76 2.52
C THR A 83 -5.21 -25.34 1.23
N GLY A 84 -6.01 -26.41 1.38
CA GLY A 84 -6.79 -26.97 0.27
C GLY A 84 -8.07 -26.19 -0.06
N ASN A 85 -8.40 -25.14 0.70
CA ASN A 85 -9.65 -24.39 0.57
C ASN A 85 -9.40 -22.95 0.12
N GLU A 86 -10.40 -22.33 -0.50
CA GLU A 86 -10.36 -20.89 -0.72
C GLU A 86 -10.49 -20.14 0.60
N LEU A 87 -9.65 -19.12 0.78
CA LEU A 87 -9.66 -18.27 1.97
C LEU A 87 -10.11 -16.87 1.59
N ASN A 88 -10.98 -16.26 2.39
CA ASN A 88 -11.31 -14.86 2.27
C ASN A 88 -10.66 -14.08 3.41
N PHE A 89 -9.92 -13.02 3.07
CA PHE A 89 -9.14 -12.25 4.06
C PHE A 89 -9.99 -11.64 5.18
N SER A 90 -11.21 -11.19 4.91
CA SER A 90 -12.07 -10.58 5.94
C SER A 90 -12.81 -11.61 6.78
N ARG A 91 -13.18 -12.74 6.16
CA ARG A 91 -14.06 -13.75 6.77
C ARG A 91 -13.27 -14.81 7.53
N ASP A 92 -12.21 -15.33 6.92
CA ASP A 92 -11.54 -16.55 7.37
C ASP A 92 -10.23 -16.24 8.11
N LEU A 93 -9.71 -15.02 7.95
CA LEU A 93 -8.44 -14.59 8.50
C LEU A 93 -8.64 -13.49 9.55
N GLU A 94 -7.82 -13.52 10.59
CA GLU A 94 -7.75 -12.50 11.63
C GLU A 94 -6.34 -11.94 11.71
N LEU A 95 -6.23 -10.62 11.64
CA LEU A 95 -4.97 -9.91 11.73
C LEU A 95 -4.70 -9.54 13.18
N PHE A 96 -3.50 -9.81 13.65
CA PHE A 96 -3.05 -9.46 14.99
C PHE A 96 -1.88 -8.48 14.93
N PHE A 97 -1.88 -7.51 15.85
CA PHE A 97 -0.81 -6.55 16.06
C PHE A 97 -0.23 -6.74 17.47
N GLY A 98 0.92 -7.40 17.56
CA GLY A 98 1.33 -8.04 18.82
C GLY A 98 0.30 -9.11 19.19
N ASP A 99 -0.12 -9.14 20.45
CA ASP A 99 -1.05 -10.17 20.96
C ASP A 99 -2.53 -9.79 20.87
N ARG A 100 -2.85 -8.67 20.20
CA ARG A 100 -4.23 -8.18 20.09
C ARG A 100 -4.76 -8.27 18.67
N PRO A 101 -6.02 -8.70 18.50
CA PRO A 101 -6.67 -8.65 17.19
C PRO A 101 -6.82 -7.19 16.77
N THR A 102 -6.60 -6.93 15.48
CA THR A 102 -6.75 -5.63 14.86
C THR A 102 -7.50 -5.77 13.54
N VAL A 103 -8.15 -4.69 13.15
CA VAL A 103 -8.80 -4.59 11.84
C VAL A 103 -8.06 -3.59 10.97
N SER A 104 -7.94 -3.91 9.68
CA SER A 104 -7.45 -2.95 8.71
C SER A 104 -8.48 -1.84 8.50
N VAL A 105 -8.01 -0.60 8.44
CA VAL A 105 -8.84 0.52 8.01
C VAL A 105 -9.11 0.39 6.52
N PRO A 106 -10.37 0.56 6.05
CA PRO A 106 -10.70 0.49 4.63
C PRO A 106 -9.79 1.37 3.79
N ALA A 107 -9.28 0.84 2.68
CA ALA A 107 -8.29 1.52 1.84
C ALA A 107 -8.76 2.91 1.37
N LEU A 108 -10.06 3.04 1.08
CA LEU A 108 -10.68 4.29 0.67
C LEU A 108 -10.61 5.38 1.74
N GLN A 109 -10.85 4.99 2.99
CA GLN A 109 -10.83 5.89 4.13
C GLN A 109 -9.39 6.31 4.44
N ALA A 110 -8.46 5.35 4.48
CA ALA A 110 -7.05 5.62 4.69
C ALA A 110 -6.48 6.59 3.63
N ALA A 111 -6.78 6.36 2.35
CA ALA A 111 -6.36 7.25 1.26
C ALA A 111 -6.98 8.66 1.38
N THR A 112 -8.23 8.75 1.85
CA THR A 112 -8.91 10.04 2.03
C THR A 112 -8.31 10.85 3.17
N ASP A 113 -7.96 10.18 4.29
CA ASP A 113 -7.38 10.82 5.47
C ASP A 113 -5.93 11.28 5.24
N MET A 114 -5.18 10.51 4.43
CA MET A 114 -3.76 10.77 4.13
C MET A 114 -3.53 11.69 2.94
N LYS A 115 -4.57 12.14 2.23
CA LYS A 115 -4.43 12.99 1.04
C LYS A 115 -3.75 14.35 1.33
N GLN A 116 -3.09 14.89 0.32
CA GLN A 116 -2.57 16.25 0.36
C GLN A 116 -3.70 17.28 0.30
N GLY A 117 -3.57 18.37 1.06
CA GLY A 117 -4.49 19.51 0.97
C GLY A 117 -4.25 20.25 -0.34
N VAL A 118 -5.29 20.34 -1.18
CA VAL A 118 -5.24 21.02 -2.48
C VAL A 118 -5.61 22.49 -2.36
N TRP A 119 -6.59 22.82 -1.52
CA TRP A 119 -7.11 24.17 -1.35
C TRP A 119 -6.05 25.18 -0.88
N ILE A 120 -5.03 24.74 -0.15
CA ILE A 120 -3.99 25.62 0.38
C ILE A 120 -3.20 26.31 -0.73
N TYR A 121 -3.14 25.72 -1.94
CA TYR A 121 -2.47 26.33 -3.09
C TYR A 121 -3.24 27.53 -3.66
N LEU A 122 -4.52 27.71 -3.30
CA LEU A 122 -5.25 28.92 -3.65
C LEU A 122 -4.67 30.17 -2.98
N LEU A 123 -3.89 30.02 -1.90
CA LEU A 123 -3.20 31.15 -1.29
C LEU A 123 -2.11 31.76 -2.18
N TYR A 124 -1.71 31.08 -3.26
CA TYR A 124 -0.82 31.66 -4.26
C TYR A 124 -1.55 32.61 -5.22
N THR A 125 -2.88 32.54 -5.35
CA THR A 125 -3.63 33.33 -6.35
C THR A 125 -3.46 34.85 -6.23
N PRO A 126 -3.32 35.46 -5.04
CA PRO A 126 -3.16 36.91 -4.93
C PRO A 126 -1.75 37.40 -5.36
N LEU A 127 -0.80 36.49 -5.61
CA LEU A 127 0.56 36.88 -5.97
C LEU A 127 0.60 37.43 -7.40
N ALA A 128 1.09 38.65 -7.51
CA ALA A 128 1.36 39.33 -8.77
C ALA A 128 2.74 39.98 -8.74
N ALA A 129 3.29 40.25 -9.92
CA ALA A 129 4.53 41.00 -10.08
C ALA A 129 4.31 42.08 -11.13
N THR A 130 4.92 43.25 -10.93
CA THR A 130 4.96 44.29 -11.95
C THR A 130 6.15 44.02 -12.87
N LEU A 131 5.89 43.85 -14.16
CA LEU A 131 6.92 43.64 -15.18
C LEU A 131 7.17 44.95 -15.93
N GLY A 132 8.43 45.40 -15.93
CA GLY A 132 8.84 46.66 -16.55
C GLY A 132 8.43 47.89 -15.75
N GLY A 133 8.43 49.05 -16.42
CA GLY A 133 8.16 50.35 -15.80
C GLY A 133 9.42 51.04 -15.26
N THR A 134 9.28 52.33 -14.99
CA THR A 134 10.34 53.15 -14.40
C THR A 134 10.02 53.38 -12.94
N THR A 135 10.94 53.01 -12.05
CA THR A 135 10.78 53.26 -10.62
C THR A 135 11.38 54.61 -10.28
N ASN A 136 10.56 55.49 -9.71
CA ASN A 136 11.05 56.77 -9.20
C ASN A 136 11.86 56.51 -7.92
N PRO A 137 13.17 56.79 -7.89
CA PRO A 137 14.02 56.50 -6.74
C PRO A 137 13.69 57.37 -5.51
N SER A 138 13.00 58.51 -5.70
CA SER A 138 12.65 59.42 -4.61
C SER A 138 11.32 59.08 -3.94
N THR A 139 10.40 58.37 -4.62
CA THR A 139 9.08 58.02 -4.08
C THR A 139 8.82 56.51 -3.99
N GLY A 140 9.68 55.68 -4.60
CA GLY A 140 9.52 54.22 -4.67
C GLY A 140 8.38 53.76 -5.59
N VAL A 141 7.69 54.67 -6.27
CA VAL A 141 6.56 54.36 -7.15
C VAL A 141 7.07 53.94 -8.52
N THR A 142 6.60 52.78 -9.01
CA THR A 142 6.84 52.31 -10.38
C THR A 142 5.70 52.74 -11.29
N THR A 143 6.02 53.42 -12.39
CA THR A 143 5.05 53.88 -13.40
C THR A 143 5.30 53.20 -14.75
N GLY A 144 4.23 52.89 -15.48
CA GLY A 144 4.30 52.29 -16.81
C GLY A 144 4.61 50.79 -16.85
N GLY A 145 4.59 50.09 -15.70
CA GLY A 145 4.74 48.64 -15.63
C GLY A 145 3.42 47.89 -15.81
N THR A 146 3.47 46.64 -16.27
CA THR A 146 2.30 45.76 -16.43
C THR A 146 2.19 44.81 -15.25
N ILE A 147 1.01 44.70 -14.63
CA ILE A 147 0.75 43.73 -13.55
C ILE A 147 0.58 42.34 -14.15
N PHE A 148 1.40 41.39 -13.74
CA PHE A 148 1.37 40.00 -14.15
C PHE A 148 0.99 39.08 -12.98
N PRO A 149 -0.21 38.47 -12.98
CA PRO A 149 -0.71 37.64 -11.87
C PRO A 149 -0.15 36.21 -11.93
N TRP A 150 1.16 36.06 -11.77
CA TRP A 150 1.86 34.77 -11.84
C TRP A 150 1.38 33.74 -10.79
N GLY A 151 0.81 34.22 -9.69
CA GLY A 151 0.23 33.43 -8.62
C GLY A 151 -0.86 32.45 -9.07
N LEU A 152 -1.65 32.83 -10.08
CA LEU A 152 -2.68 31.96 -10.67
C LEU A 152 -2.07 30.70 -11.29
N GLY A 153 -0.97 30.86 -12.05
CA GLY A 153 -0.28 29.74 -12.68
C GLY A 153 0.33 28.79 -11.66
N VAL A 154 0.92 29.32 -10.59
CA VAL A 154 1.48 28.54 -9.48
C VAL A 154 0.39 27.77 -8.73
N ALA A 155 -0.72 28.43 -8.41
CA ALA A 155 -1.86 27.81 -7.76
C ALA A 155 -2.39 26.64 -8.62
N ALA A 156 -2.66 26.90 -9.90
CA ALA A 156 -3.17 25.89 -10.82
C ALA A 156 -2.22 24.69 -10.95
N GLY A 157 -0.93 24.93 -11.17
CA GLY A 157 0.07 23.86 -11.30
C GLY A 157 0.16 22.97 -10.07
N ASN A 158 0.22 23.56 -8.87
CA ASN A 158 0.29 22.78 -7.62
C ASN A 158 -1.01 22.02 -7.34
N MET A 159 -2.17 22.63 -7.62
CA MET A 159 -3.46 21.97 -7.43
C MET A 159 -3.62 20.74 -8.32
N LEU A 160 -3.26 20.86 -9.60
CA LEU A 160 -3.28 19.75 -10.54
C LEU A 160 -2.33 18.64 -10.11
N GLY A 161 -1.08 18.97 -9.77
CA GLY A 161 -0.08 18.00 -9.33
C GLY A 161 -0.51 17.25 -8.06
N ALA A 162 -0.97 17.97 -7.03
CA ALA A 162 -1.43 17.35 -5.79
C ALA A 162 -2.71 16.52 -5.98
N SER A 163 -3.62 16.95 -6.86
CA SER A 163 -4.85 16.21 -7.17
C SER A 163 -4.54 14.91 -7.90
N ALA A 164 -3.65 14.94 -8.90
CA ALA A 164 -3.19 13.75 -9.60
C ALA A 164 -2.47 12.77 -8.66
N ALA A 165 -1.56 13.26 -7.81
CA ALA A 165 -0.87 12.45 -6.83
C ALA A 165 -1.84 11.78 -5.83
N ASN A 166 -2.83 12.53 -5.33
CA ASN A 166 -3.88 12.00 -4.45
C ASN A 166 -4.73 10.92 -5.14
N LYS A 167 -5.09 11.12 -6.41
CA LYS A 167 -5.81 10.13 -7.21
C LYS A 167 -4.99 8.85 -7.35
N ASN A 168 -3.71 8.96 -7.68
CA ASN A 168 -2.82 7.80 -7.86
C ASN A 168 -2.67 6.99 -6.56
N MET A 169 -2.46 7.65 -5.42
CA MET A 169 -2.42 6.98 -4.11
C MET A 169 -3.73 6.25 -3.83
N ARG A 170 -4.88 6.91 -4.02
CA ARG A 170 -6.19 6.31 -3.79
C ARG A 170 -6.40 5.08 -4.67
N MET A 171 -6.07 5.16 -5.96
CA MET A 171 -6.21 4.03 -6.87
C MET A 171 -5.36 2.86 -6.40
N GLU A 172 -4.10 3.09 -6.06
CA GLU A 172 -3.23 2.00 -5.61
C GLU A 172 -3.72 1.36 -4.30
N PHE A 173 -4.14 2.16 -3.33
CA PHE A 173 -4.68 1.66 -2.06
C PHE A 173 -5.91 0.78 -2.29
N VAL A 174 -6.86 1.24 -3.13
CA VAL A 174 -8.09 0.49 -3.42
C VAL A 174 -7.81 -0.77 -4.23
N THR A 175 -6.95 -0.70 -5.25
CA THR A 175 -6.60 -1.86 -6.10
C THR A 175 -5.83 -2.93 -5.33
N ASN A 176 -5.05 -2.55 -4.32
CA ASN A 176 -4.28 -3.47 -3.49
C ASN A 176 -4.94 -3.74 -2.13
N ASP A 177 -6.19 -3.33 -1.93
CA ASP A 177 -6.95 -3.67 -0.73
C ASP A 177 -7.18 -5.18 -0.71
N LEU A 178 -6.89 -5.81 0.44
CA LEU A 178 -7.13 -7.23 0.65
C LEU A 178 -8.50 -7.49 1.28
N THR A 179 -9.20 -6.45 1.73
CA THR A 179 -10.53 -6.57 2.31
C THR A 179 -11.46 -7.27 1.31
N ASN A 180 -12.04 -8.40 1.74
CA ASN A 180 -12.92 -9.27 0.96
C ASN A 180 -12.26 -9.96 -0.25
N LYS A 181 -10.92 -9.94 -0.35
CA LYS A 181 -10.22 -10.69 -1.39
C LYS A 181 -10.24 -12.18 -1.08
N THR A 182 -10.66 -12.96 -2.08
CA THR A 182 -10.55 -14.42 -2.06
C THR A 182 -9.16 -14.84 -2.54
N ILE A 183 -8.54 -15.76 -1.82
CA ILE A 183 -7.20 -16.29 -2.04
C ILE A 183 -7.35 -17.79 -2.30
N ARG A 184 -7.06 -18.22 -3.52
CA ARG A 184 -7.22 -19.63 -3.93
C ARG A 184 -6.14 -20.52 -3.30
N PRO A 185 -6.36 -21.85 -3.21
CA PRO A 185 -5.33 -22.79 -2.81
C PRO A 185 -4.03 -22.61 -3.61
N GLY A 186 -2.89 -22.49 -2.92
CA GLY A 186 -1.57 -22.26 -3.50
C GLY A 186 -1.31 -20.82 -3.98
N GLU A 187 -2.31 -19.93 -3.97
CA GLU A 187 -2.15 -18.56 -4.44
C GLU A 187 -1.36 -17.70 -3.46
N THR A 188 -0.48 -16.84 -3.99
CA THR A 188 0.16 -15.76 -3.24
C THR A 188 -0.41 -14.43 -3.66
N VAL A 189 -1.04 -13.72 -2.73
CA VAL A 189 -1.57 -12.37 -2.94
C VAL A 189 -0.70 -11.34 -2.24
N HIS A 190 -0.58 -10.18 -2.88
CA HIS A 190 0.09 -9.01 -2.32
C HIS A 190 -0.94 -7.90 -2.14
N GLY A 191 -0.75 -7.07 -1.12
CA GLY A 191 -1.67 -6.00 -0.82
C GLY A 191 -1.10 -4.90 0.06
N ILE A 192 -1.92 -3.88 0.28
CA ILE A 192 -1.66 -2.77 1.19
C ILE A 192 -2.74 -2.80 2.26
N ILE A 193 -2.33 -2.79 3.51
CA ILE A 193 -3.22 -2.59 4.65
C ILE A 193 -2.83 -1.32 5.38
N SER A 194 -3.82 -0.62 5.91
CA SER A 194 -3.62 0.56 6.76
C SER A 194 -4.12 0.25 8.15
N LEU A 195 -3.25 0.43 9.15
CA LEU A 195 -3.58 0.18 10.56
C LEU A 195 -3.68 1.52 11.28
N ARG A 196 -4.58 1.62 12.26
CA ARG A 196 -4.70 2.81 13.12
C ARG A 196 -3.80 2.66 14.33
N GLU A 197 -2.52 2.48 14.06
CA GLU A 197 -1.50 2.18 15.06
C GLU A 197 -0.31 3.11 14.90
N MET A 198 0.21 3.61 16.03
CA MET A 198 1.38 4.51 16.04
C MET A 198 2.64 3.84 16.55
N ASN A 199 2.51 2.66 17.14
CA ASN A 199 3.61 1.87 17.66
C ASN A 199 4.07 0.83 16.63
N VAL A 200 5.13 0.09 16.95
CA VAL A 200 5.58 -1.06 16.16
C VAL A 200 5.40 -2.30 17.01
N ALA A 201 4.71 -3.30 16.49
CA ALA A 201 4.60 -4.63 17.08
C ALA A 201 4.69 -5.68 15.95
N PRO A 202 4.97 -6.95 16.23
CA PRO A 202 4.91 -7.98 15.19
C PRO A 202 3.49 -8.13 14.63
N LEU A 203 3.34 -8.20 13.31
CA LEU A 203 2.07 -8.56 12.69
C LEU A 203 2.04 -10.06 12.42
N HIS A 204 0.94 -10.70 12.76
CA HIS A 204 0.71 -12.08 12.37
C HIS A 204 -0.75 -12.29 12.05
N LEU A 205 -1.04 -13.42 11.42
CA LEU A 205 -2.31 -13.66 10.80
C LEU A 205 -2.75 -15.09 11.13
N VAL A 206 -3.96 -15.22 11.68
CA VAL A 206 -4.50 -16.47 12.21
C VAL A 206 -5.77 -16.83 11.45
N LEU A 207 -5.99 -18.13 11.23
CA LEU A 207 -7.23 -18.65 10.69
C LEU A 207 -8.31 -18.67 11.78
N ARG A 208 -9.45 -18.02 11.53
CA ARG A 208 -10.55 -17.91 12.52
C ARG A 208 -11.20 -19.25 12.87
N ASN A 209 -11.20 -20.20 11.94
CA ASN A 209 -11.91 -21.48 12.07
C ASN A 209 -10.96 -22.70 12.12
N SER A 210 -9.77 -22.57 12.70
CA SER A 210 -8.78 -23.67 12.76
C SER A 210 -9.17 -24.89 13.61
N THR A 211 -10.34 -24.93 14.24
CA THR A 211 -10.92 -26.17 14.76
C THR A 211 -11.50 -27.01 13.61
N ALA A 212 -10.64 -27.76 12.92
CA ALA A 212 -10.91 -28.95 12.06
C ALA A 212 -10.14 -28.92 10.73
N VAL A 213 -8.81 -29.08 10.79
CA VAL A 213 -8.09 -29.69 9.67
C VAL A 213 -7.19 -30.78 10.24
N THR A 214 -7.81 -31.87 10.70
CA THR A 214 -7.13 -33.15 10.79
C THR A 214 -6.80 -33.53 9.35
N ARG A 215 -5.52 -33.46 8.99
CA ARG A 215 -5.00 -33.98 7.71
C ARG A 215 -5.61 -35.37 7.51
N PRO A 216 -6.28 -35.67 6.37
CA PRO A 216 -6.60 -37.05 6.07
C PRO A 216 -5.26 -37.77 5.94
N THR A 217 -4.95 -38.60 6.92
CA THR A 217 -3.90 -39.59 6.81
C THR A 217 -4.29 -40.47 5.64
N ASN A 218 -3.58 -40.36 4.53
CA ASN A 218 -3.66 -41.32 3.44
C ASN A 218 -3.17 -42.67 3.99
N THR A 219 -4.06 -43.42 4.65
CA THR A 219 -3.90 -44.85 4.85
C THR A 219 -4.53 -45.56 3.67
N MET A 220 -3.69 -46.08 2.78
CA MET A 220 -4.00 -47.22 1.91
C MET A 220 -2.70 -47.90 1.47
N PRO A 221 -2.68 -49.21 1.12
CA PRO A 221 -3.76 -50.20 1.22
C PRO A 221 -3.37 -51.57 1.85
N ALA A 222 -4.41 -52.29 2.26
CA ALA A 222 -4.62 -53.75 2.19
C ALA A 222 -3.46 -54.72 2.51
N GLN A 223 -3.51 -55.33 3.70
CA GLN A 223 -2.94 -56.66 3.91
C GLN A 223 -3.96 -57.72 3.48
N THR A 224 -3.59 -58.45 2.42
CA THR A 224 -4.23 -59.68 1.95
C THR A 224 -4.10 -60.77 3.02
N THR A 225 -5.21 -61.25 3.55
CA THR A 225 -5.25 -62.45 4.40
C THR A 225 -5.12 -63.70 3.52
N SER A 226 -4.04 -64.46 3.72
CA SER A 226 -3.87 -65.81 3.16
C SER A 226 -4.88 -66.80 3.75
N PRO A 227 -5.46 -67.72 2.96
CA PRO A 227 -6.32 -68.77 3.47
C PRO A 227 -5.50 -69.89 4.14
N ALA A 228 -5.92 -70.27 5.35
CA ALA A 228 -5.39 -71.41 6.09
C ALA A 228 -5.76 -72.74 5.38
N GLN A 229 -4.75 -73.55 5.09
CA GLN A 229 -4.90 -74.91 4.56
C GLN A 229 -5.51 -75.84 5.62
N ALA A 230 -6.55 -76.57 5.22
CA ALA A 230 -7.15 -77.65 5.98
C ALA A 230 -6.26 -78.92 5.94
N LEU A 231 -6.03 -79.53 7.10
CA LEU A 231 -5.43 -80.87 7.22
C LEU A 231 -6.42 -81.96 6.77
N PRO A 232 -5.99 -82.95 5.96
CA PRO A 232 -6.76 -84.16 5.75
C PRO A 232 -6.54 -85.19 6.87
N ALA A 233 -7.64 -85.84 7.24
CA ALA A 233 -7.70 -86.98 8.13
C ALA A 233 -6.99 -88.20 7.52
N SER A 234 -6.18 -88.88 8.32
CA SER A 234 -5.66 -90.21 8.04
C SER A 234 -6.10 -91.14 9.18
N GLY A 235 -7.03 -92.03 8.83
CA GLY A 235 -7.34 -93.20 9.63
C GLY A 235 -6.26 -94.28 9.46
N GLY A 236 -6.09 -95.09 10.50
CA GLY A 236 -5.25 -96.28 10.50
C GLY A 236 -5.79 -97.28 11.52
N GLN A 237 -6.38 -98.37 11.02
CA GLN A 237 -6.81 -99.54 11.76
C GLN A 237 -5.61 -100.33 12.33
N LYS A 238 -5.78 -100.91 13.51
CA LYS A 238 -5.68 -102.35 13.77
C LYS A 238 -6.27 -102.68 15.14
#